data_AF-A0A7K1IWG9-F1
#
_entry.id   AF-A0A7K1IWG9-F1
#
_cell.length_a   1.000
_cell.length_b   1.000
_cell.length_c   1.000
_cell.angle_alpha   90.00
_cell.angle_beta   90.00
_cell.angle_gamma   90.00
#
_symmetry.space_group_name_H-M   'P 1'
#
loop_
_entity.id
_entity.type
_entity.pdbx_description
1 polymer ?
#
loop_
_entity_poly.entity_id
_entity_poly.type
_entity_poly.pdbx_seq_one_letter_code
_entity_poly.pdbx_strand_id
1 'polypeptide(L)'
;MRIQMKVNRTRKICLAFSALSLVTLTTACSTSPKNYKSEGEKFLESNDLTKSAGYHYKYALCDQPQSIQVGTQYACSATDNDGNSWEFIIEITGDRELTVVSGKVVR
;
A
#
# COMPACT_ATOMS: atom_id res chain seq x y z
N MET A 1 -10.57 49.64 10.55
CA MET A 1 -10.27 50.23 11.88
C MET A 1 -9.27 49.31 12.57
N ARG A 2 -8.04 49.77 12.81
CA ARG A 2 -6.96 48.98 13.44
C ARG A 2 -7.19 48.93 14.95
N ILE A 3 -7.10 47.76 15.56
CA ILE A 3 -6.95 47.64 17.03
C ILE A 3 -5.62 46.95 17.29
N GLN A 4 -4.59 47.78 17.48
CA GLN A 4 -3.31 47.37 18.04
C GLN A 4 -3.51 47.24 19.56
N MET A 5 -3.46 46.03 20.11
CA MET A 5 -3.35 45.85 21.56
C MET A 5 -1.89 45.63 21.94
N LYS A 6 -1.30 46.70 22.46
CA LYS A 6 -0.01 46.73 23.15
C LYS A 6 -0.27 46.39 24.61
N VAL A 7 0.22 45.24 25.09
CA VAL A 7 0.23 44.92 26.53
C VAL A 7 1.66 44.60 26.95
N ASN A 8 2.24 45.53 27.71
CA ASN A 8 3.56 45.42 28.32
C ASN A 8 3.39 44.99 29.78
N ARG A 9 4.00 43.84 30.11
CA ARG A 9 4.76 43.56 31.35
C ARG A 9 4.08 43.84 32.70
N THR A 10 3.72 42.77 33.43
CA THR A 10 3.89 42.76 34.90
C THR A 10 4.20 41.36 35.43
N ARG A 11 5.08 41.35 36.43
CA ARG A 11 5.84 40.26 37.05
C ARG A 11 5.00 39.12 37.65
N LYS A 12 5.53 37.91 37.45
CA LYS A 12 5.59 36.76 38.38
C LYS A 12 4.30 36.40 39.14
N ILE A 13 3.62 35.35 38.69
CA ILE A 13 3.05 34.31 39.55
C ILE A 13 3.18 32.99 38.77
N CYS A 14 3.93 32.05 39.35
CA CYS A 14 3.92 30.65 38.94
C CYS A 14 2.50 30.12 38.95
N LEU A 15 2.13 29.28 37.98
CA LEU A 15 1.56 27.95 38.22
C LEU A 15 1.36 27.22 36.89
N ALA A 16 1.69 25.94 36.94
CA ALA A 16 1.84 24.99 35.86
C ALA A 16 0.65 24.93 34.90
N PHE A 17 0.94 24.91 33.60
CA PHE A 17 0.09 24.30 32.58
C PHE A 17 0.98 23.49 31.64
N SER A 18 0.97 22.18 31.88
CA SER A 18 0.98 21.13 30.86
C SER A 18 1.75 21.45 29.56
N ALA A 19 3.05 21.13 29.56
CA ALA A 19 3.78 20.89 28.33
C ALA A 19 3.18 19.63 27.66
N LEU A 20 2.22 19.86 26.77
CA LEU A 20 1.68 18.83 25.88
C LEU A 20 2.81 18.49 24.89
N SER A 21 3.59 17.46 25.21
CA SER A 21 4.64 16.95 24.34
C SER A 21 4.04 16.62 22.97
N LEU A 22 4.42 17.40 21.97
CA LEU A 22 4.07 17.18 20.59
C LEU A 22 4.75 15.87 20.16
N VAL A 23 4.02 14.76 20.21
CA VAL A 23 4.47 13.48 19.66
C VAL A 23 4.49 13.65 18.15
N THR A 24 5.64 14.03 17.60
CA THR A 24 5.91 13.91 16.18
C THR A 24 5.96 12.42 15.88
N LEU A 25 4.81 11.85 15.53
CA LEU A 25 4.72 10.56 14.84
C LEU A 25 5.38 10.77 13.47
N THR A 26 6.70 10.68 13.41
CA THR A 26 7.38 10.41 12.15
C THR A 26 6.95 9.01 11.76
N THR A 27 5.92 8.93 10.93
CA THR A 27 5.58 7.71 10.21
C THR A 27 6.84 7.27 9.49
N ALA A 28 7.53 6.28 10.05
CA ALA A 28 8.58 5.58 9.35
C ALA A 28 7.93 5.01 8.09
N CYS A 29 8.14 5.68 6.94
CA CYS A 29 7.96 5.03 5.67
C CYS A 29 8.82 3.78 5.76
N SER A 30 8.20 2.60 5.82
CA SER A 30 8.86 1.33 5.65
C SER A 30 9.44 1.34 4.23
N THR A 31 10.65 1.88 4.08
CA THR A 31 11.45 1.92 2.86
C THR A 31 12.07 0.55 2.62
N SER A 32 11.30 -0.51 2.81
CA SER A 32 11.63 -1.78 2.19
C SER A 32 11.68 -1.56 0.67
N PRO A 33 12.71 -2.07 -0.04
CA PRO A 33 12.78 -2.00 -1.49
C PRO A 33 11.46 -2.48 -2.11
N LYS A 34 10.94 -1.76 -3.12
CA LYS A 34 9.69 -2.14 -3.79
C LYS A 34 9.86 -3.53 -4.41
N ASN A 35 9.20 -4.53 -3.84
CA ASN A 35 9.24 -5.90 -4.33
C ASN A 35 7.88 -6.25 -4.95
N TYR A 36 7.61 -5.70 -6.13
CA TYR A 36 6.35 -5.90 -6.84
C TYR A 36 6.06 -7.38 -7.17
N LYS A 37 7.08 -8.23 -7.26
CA LYS A 37 6.89 -9.68 -7.34
C LYS A 37 6.14 -10.20 -6.10
N SER A 38 6.68 -9.99 -4.91
CA SER A 38 6.06 -10.48 -3.67
C SER A 38 4.72 -9.79 -3.38
N GLU A 39 4.59 -8.51 -3.72
CA GLU A 39 3.33 -7.79 -3.58
C GLU A 39 2.26 -8.33 -4.54
N GLY A 40 2.63 -8.71 -5.76
CA GLY A 40 1.73 -9.35 -6.72
C GLY A 40 1.24 -10.73 -6.25
N GLU A 41 2.13 -11.53 -5.65
CA GLU A 41 1.78 -12.82 -5.08
C GLU A 41 0.75 -12.67 -3.95
N LYS A 42 1.02 -11.76 -3.00
CA LYS A 42 0.07 -11.45 -1.92
C LYS A 42 -1.23 -10.86 -2.43
N PHE A 43 -1.18 -10.04 -3.48
CA PHE A 43 -2.37 -9.45 -4.07
C PHE A 43 -3.28 -10.52 -4.65
N LEU A 44 -2.73 -11.49 -5.40
CA LEU A 44 -3.48 -12.64 -5.93
C LEU A 44 -4.11 -13.49 -4.82
N GLU A 45 -3.38 -13.74 -3.75
CA GLU A 45 -3.87 -14.51 -2.58
C GLU A 45 -4.74 -13.68 -1.62
N SER A 46 -4.99 -12.40 -1.94
CA SER A 46 -5.78 -11.53 -1.08
C SER A 46 -7.27 -11.89 -1.10
N ASN A 47 -7.92 -11.65 0.04
CA ASN A 47 -9.37 -11.80 0.16
C ASN A 47 -10.15 -10.78 -0.71
N ASP A 48 -9.51 -9.71 -1.17
CA ASP A 48 -10.18 -8.66 -1.93
C ASP A 48 -10.40 -9.05 -3.39
N LEU A 49 -9.44 -9.76 -4.00
CA LEU A 49 -9.68 -10.42 -5.28
C LEU A 49 -10.68 -11.56 -5.15
N THR A 50 -10.63 -12.31 -4.06
CA THR A 50 -11.61 -13.37 -3.79
C THR A 50 -13.04 -12.82 -3.83
N LYS A 51 -13.30 -11.71 -3.13
CA LYS A 51 -14.63 -11.08 -3.09
C LYS A 51 -15.11 -10.63 -4.48
N SER A 52 -14.18 -10.26 -5.35
CA SER A 52 -14.48 -9.69 -6.66
C SER A 52 -14.63 -10.74 -7.75
N ALA A 53 -13.79 -11.78 -7.74
CA ALA A 53 -13.74 -12.83 -8.75
C ALA A 53 -14.50 -14.11 -8.36
N GLY A 54 -14.78 -14.31 -7.07
CA GLY A 54 -15.43 -15.52 -6.54
C GLY A 54 -14.50 -16.72 -6.37
N TYR A 55 -13.19 -16.55 -6.61
CA TYR A 55 -12.18 -17.61 -6.51
C TYR A 55 -11.17 -17.29 -5.41
N HIS A 56 -10.81 -18.31 -4.63
CA HIS A 56 -9.68 -18.23 -3.71
C HIS A 56 -8.43 -18.73 -4.41
N TYR A 57 -7.51 -17.83 -4.71
CA TYR A 57 -6.22 -18.20 -5.30
C TYR A 57 -5.20 -18.52 -4.21
N LYS A 58 -4.35 -19.51 -4.49
CA LYS A 58 -3.25 -19.98 -3.65
C LYS A 58 -2.05 -20.34 -4.50
N TYR A 59 -0.88 -20.39 -3.87
CA TYR A 59 0.39 -20.68 -4.54
C TYR A 59 0.69 -19.68 -5.65
N ALA A 60 0.41 -18.40 -5.38
CA ALA A 60 0.71 -17.36 -6.34
C ALA A 60 2.22 -17.26 -6.56
N LEU A 61 2.64 -17.31 -7.81
CA LEU A 61 4.04 -17.19 -8.23
C LEU A 61 4.12 -16.15 -9.32
N CYS A 62 4.83 -15.07 -9.05
CA CYS A 62 5.03 -13.98 -9.99
C CYS A 62 6.45 -13.97 -10.56
N ASP A 63 6.55 -13.56 -11.82
CA ASP A 63 7.83 -13.23 -12.44
C ASP A 63 8.39 -11.94 -11.83
N GLN A 64 9.70 -11.79 -11.91
CA GLN A 64 10.32 -10.52 -11.56
C GLN A 64 9.97 -9.49 -12.65
N PRO A 65 9.29 -8.38 -12.31
CA PRO A 65 9.01 -7.35 -13.29
C PRO A 65 10.31 -6.74 -13.81
N GLN A 66 10.34 -6.43 -15.11
CA GLN A 66 11.51 -5.87 -15.80
C GLN A 66 11.87 -4.46 -15.28
N SER A 67 10.90 -3.78 -14.66
CA SER A 67 11.02 -2.43 -14.13
C SER A 67 10.04 -2.23 -12.97
N ILE A 68 10.26 -1.18 -12.17
CA ILE A 68 9.35 -0.75 -11.09
C ILE A 68 8.50 0.46 -11.51
N GLN A 69 8.51 0.81 -12.79
CA GLN A 69 7.77 1.95 -13.33
C GLN A 69 6.29 1.60 -13.53
N VAL A 70 5.43 2.61 -13.39
CA VAL A 70 4.00 2.50 -13.73
C VAL A 70 3.84 2.10 -15.20
N GLY A 71 2.89 1.23 -15.49
CA GLY A 71 2.66 0.61 -16.80
C GLY A 71 3.52 -0.63 -17.05
N THR A 72 4.43 -0.99 -16.12
CA THR A 72 5.16 -2.26 -16.25
C THR A 72 4.21 -3.42 -15.97
N GLN A 73 4.15 -4.36 -16.92
CA GLN A 73 3.38 -5.59 -16.80
C GLN A 73 4.28 -6.78 -16.55
N TYR A 74 3.80 -7.74 -15.76
CA TYR A 74 4.50 -8.97 -15.46
C TYR A 74 3.51 -10.12 -15.25
N ALA A 75 3.97 -11.34 -15.50
CA ALA A 75 3.14 -12.52 -15.40
C ALA A 75 3.13 -13.05 -13.96
N CYS A 76 1.99 -13.57 -13.56
CA CYS A 76 1.83 -14.36 -12.35
C CYS A 76 1.01 -15.60 -12.66
N SER A 77 1.21 -16.65 -11.88
CA SER A 77 0.38 -17.85 -11.91
C SER A 77 -0.18 -18.12 -10.53
N ALA A 78 -1.36 -18.73 -10.44
CA ALA A 78 -1.90 -19.21 -9.17
C ALA A 78 -2.85 -20.39 -9.42
N THR A 79 -3.23 -21.09 -8.36
CA THR A 79 -4.22 -22.16 -8.41
C THR A 79 -5.46 -21.73 -7.65
N ASP A 80 -6.64 -21.92 -8.22
CA ASP A 80 -7.91 -21.61 -7.52
C ASP A 80 -8.29 -22.70 -6.49
N ASN A 81 -9.41 -22.49 -5.80
CA ASN A 81 -9.97 -23.45 -4.84
C ASN A 81 -10.45 -24.76 -5.48
N ASP A 82 -10.71 -24.77 -6.78
CA ASP A 82 -11.17 -25.93 -7.54
C ASP A 82 -10.00 -26.73 -8.14
N GLY A 83 -8.77 -26.23 -7.96
CA GLY A 83 -7.55 -26.85 -8.43
C GLY A 83 -7.17 -26.48 -9.87
N ASN A 84 -7.85 -25.52 -10.50
CA ASN A 84 -7.46 -25.06 -11.83
C ASN A 84 -6.26 -24.11 -11.74
N SER A 85 -5.36 -24.23 -12.71
CA SER A 85 -4.25 -23.31 -12.87
C SER A 85 -4.67 -22.08 -13.67
N TRP A 86 -4.23 -20.91 -13.19
CA TRP A 86 -4.51 -19.62 -13.78
C TRP A 86 -3.21 -18.89 -14.12
N GLU A 87 -3.23 -18.17 -15.24
CA GLU A 87 -2.22 -17.18 -15.61
C GLU A 87 -2.84 -15.79 -15.54
N PHE A 88 -2.14 -14.90 -14.85
CA PHE A 88 -2.48 -13.49 -14.69
C PHE A 88 -1.41 -12.60 -15.30
N ILE A 89 -1.83 -11.48 -15.87
CA ILE A 89 -0.95 -10.36 -16.19
C ILE A 89 -1.28 -9.24 -15.22
N ILE A 90 -0.31 -8.88 -14.39
CA ILE A 90 -0.40 -7.80 -13.41
C ILE A 90 0.28 -6.56 -13.99
N GLU A 91 -0.32 -5.39 -13.77
CA GLU A 91 0.26 -4.09 -14.10
C GLU A 91 0.52 -3.28 -12.83
N ILE A 92 1.69 -2.62 -12.80
CA ILE A 92 2.00 -1.60 -11.80
C ILE A 92 1.27 -0.31 -12.18
N THR A 93 0.28 0.11 -11.41
CA THR A 93 -0.48 1.35 -11.67
C THR A 93 0.00 2.53 -10.82
N GLY A 94 0.75 2.26 -9.75
CA GLY A 94 1.18 3.28 -8.80
C GLY A 94 2.24 2.79 -7.83
N ASP A 95 2.49 3.60 -6.79
CA ASP A 95 3.40 3.20 -5.73
C ASP A 95 2.79 2.08 -4.90
N ARG A 96 3.33 0.85 -5.05
CA ARG A 96 2.77 -0.38 -4.47
C ARG A 96 1.32 -0.64 -4.85
N GLU A 97 0.86 -0.08 -5.96
CA GLU A 97 -0.49 -0.29 -6.49
C GLU A 97 -0.41 -1.20 -7.72
N LEU A 98 -1.28 -2.22 -7.74
CA LEU A 98 -1.29 -3.30 -8.71
C LEU A 98 -2.70 -3.54 -9.22
N THR A 99 -2.83 -3.92 -10.49
CA THR A 99 -4.12 -4.34 -11.07
C THR A 99 -3.95 -5.59 -11.93
N VAL A 100 -5.01 -6.39 -12.03
CA VAL A 100 -5.07 -7.52 -12.97
C VAL A 100 -5.56 -6.99 -14.32
N VAL A 101 -4.72 -7.09 -15.35
CA VAL A 101 -5.08 -6.70 -16.73
C VAL A 101 -5.70 -7.87 -17.49
N SER A 102 -5.23 -9.09 -17.20
CA SER A 102 -5.75 -10.33 -17.79
C SER A 102 -5.66 -11.46 -16.78
N GLY A 103 -6.65 -12.34 -16.77
CA GLY A 103 -6.65 -13.58 -16.02
C GLY A 103 -7.31 -14.67 -16.86
N LYS A 104 -6.63 -15.80 -17.07
CA LYS A 104 -7.14 -16.92 -17.87
C LYS A 104 -6.81 -18.25 -17.23
N VAL A 105 -7.70 -19.21 -17.37
CA VAL A 105 -7.45 -20.61 -16.99
C VAL A 105 -6.53 -21.25 -18.03
N VAL A 106 -5.50 -21.94 -17.57
CA VAL A 106 -4.56 -22.69 -18.40
C VAL A 106 -4.74 -24.16 -18.03
N ARG A 107 -5.46 -24.89 -18.88
CA ARG A 107 -5.74 -26.32 -18.68
C ARG A 107 -4.57 -27.19 -19.14
#